data_AF-A0A916HZG2-F1
#
_entry.id   AF-A0A916HZG2-F1
#
_cell.length_a   1.000
_cell.length_b   1.000
_cell.length_c   1.000
_cell.angle_alpha   90.00
_cell.angle_beta   90.00
_cell.angle_gamma   90.00
#
_symmetry.space_group_name_H-M   'P 1'
#
loop_
_entity.id
_entity.type
_entity.pdbx_description
1 polymer ?
#
loop_
_entity_poly.entity_id
_entity_poly.type
_entity_poly.pdbx_seq_one_letter_code
_entity_poly.pdbx_strand_id
1 'polypeptide(L)'
;MNTMKTSRTRTPSPFPRHRGRARTWRRGAGIAVIVVMLAILNIAVLGSVAASGDESHVGAMRLETIRAFYAAESGAVITVRLTMQGLELPGPGDTLEVSYASVEFEQVPATGQAGDIVIIGRSGTAQRRVRVTVDEP
;
A
#
# COMPACT_ATOMS: atom_id res chain seq x y z
N MET A 1 102.10 34.43 9.58
CA MET A 1 101.66 35.71 8.97
C MET A 1 101.11 35.40 7.58
N ASN A 2 99.94 35.95 7.25
CA ASN A 2 99.17 35.87 6.00
C ASN A 2 98.52 34.50 5.66
N THR A 3 97.23 34.27 5.95
CA THR A 3 96.01 34.72 5.25
C THR A 3 95.99 34.40 3.75
N MET A 4 95.07 33.54 3.29
CA MET A 4 93.92 34.00 2.50
C MET A 4 92.91 32.87 2.25
N LYS A 5 91.63 33.20 2.49
CA LYS A 5 90.43 32.41 2.18
C LYS A 5 90.14 32.40 0.67
N THR A 6 89.70 31.24 0.17
CA THR A 6 88.93 31.09 -1.08
C THR A 6 87.95 29.93 -0.82
N SER A 7 86.70 30.11 -0.41
CA SER A 7 85.56 30.87 -0.95
C SER A 7 85.11 30.39 -2.33
N ARG A 8 83.83 29.93 -2.37
CA ARG A 8 82.94 29.62 -3.51
C ARG A 8 83.01 28.16 -4.00
N THR A 9 81.91 27.47 -4.31
CA THR A 9 80.51 27.87 -4.51
C THR A 9 79.66 26.59 -4.45
N ARG A 10 78.68 26.53 -3.53
CA ARG A 10 77.62 25.50 -3.57
C ARG A 10 76.73 25.80 -4.77
N THR A 11 76.66 24.87 -5.72
CA THR A 11 75.63 24.82 -6.75
C THR A 11 74.34 24.23 -6.14
N PRO A 12 73.22 24.97 -6.08
CA PRO A 12 71.93 24.38 -5.76
C PRO A 12 71.44 23.58 -6.97
N SER A 13 71.35 22.26 -6.82
CA SER A 13 70.69 21.40 -7.80
C SER A 13 69.20 21.73 -7.87
N PRO A 14 68.61 21.91 -9.06
CA PRO A 14 67.24 22.37 -9.23
C PRO A 14 66.25 21.20 -9.06
N PHE A 15 65.29 21.42 -8.16
CA PHE A 15 63.94 20.84 -8.09
C PHE A 15 63.73 19.31 -8.13
N PRO A 16 63.07 18.73 -7.11
CA PRO A 16 62.49 17.40 -7.22
C PRO A 16 61.33 17.42 -8.22
N ARG A 17 61.47 16.69 -9.33
CA ARG A 17 60.36 16.39 -10.25
C ARG A 17 59.36 15.48 -9.53
N HIS A 18 58.24 16.03 -9.08
CA HIS A 18 57.05 15.26 -8.70
C HIS A 18 56.47 14.55 -9.93
N ARG A 19 57.06 13.41 -10.32
CA ARG A 19 56.44 12.44 -11.22
C ARG A 19 55.77 11.37 -10.38
N GLY A 20 54.45 11.35 -10.35
CA GLY A 20 53.69 10.18 -9.87
C GLY A 20 52.42 10.46 -9.07
N ARG A 21 51.48 11.26 -9.58
CA ARG A 21 50.12 11.34 -9.01
C ARG A 21 49.00 11.00 -10.02
N ALA A 22 49.31 10.32 -11.11
CA ALA A 22 48.32 9.99 -12.15
C ALA A 22 47.63 8.62 -11.98
N ARG A 23 48.07 7.76 -11.04
CA ARG A 23 47.54 6.39 -10.89
C ARG A 23 46.47 6.21 -9.80
N THR A 24 46.36 7.11 -8.83
CA THR A 24 45.35 7.06 -7.77
C THR A 24 43.95 7.50 -8.24
N TRP A 25 43.88 8.38 -9.25
CA TRP A 25 42.60 8.90 -9.76
C TRP A 25 41.72 7.83 -10.42
N ARG A 26 42.34 6.82 -11.04
CA ARG A 26 41.61 5.70 -11.67
C ARG A 26 40.91 4.79 -10.66
N ARG A 27 41.48 4.63 -9.46
CA ARG A 27 40.88 3.81 -8.40
C ARG A 27 39.70 4.52 -7.73
N GLY A 28 39.79 5.83 -7.53
CA GLY A 28 38.70 6.64 -6.99
C GLY A 28 37.47 6.66 -7.91
N ALA A 29 37.68 6.77 -9.22
CA ALA A 29 36.59 6.73 -10.20
C ALA A 29 35.81 5.41 -10.17
N GLY A 30 36.50 4.27 -10.05
CA GLY A 30 35.84 2.96 -9.98
C GLY A 30 34.93 2.81 -8.74
N ILE A 31 35.39 3.27 -7.58
CA ILE A 31 34.59 3.23 -6.34
C ILE A 31 33.36 4.15 -6.48
N ALA A 32 33.55 5.35 -7.02
CA ALA A 32 32.45 6.28 -7.23
C ALA A 32 31.36 5.69 -8.14
N VAL A 33 31.74 5.00 -9.23
CA VAL A 33 30.78 4.33 -10.11
C VAL A 33 30.00 3.24 -9.38
N ILE A 34 30.67 2.41 -8.57
CA ILE A 34 29.99 1.35 -7.80
C ILE A 34 29.01 1.95 -6.79
N VAL A 35 29.41 3.00 -6.07
CA VAL A 35 28.54 3.67 -5.09
C VAL A 35 27.32 4.29 -5.79
N VAL A 36 27.51 4.93 -6.94
CA VAL A 36 26.41 5.50 -7.72
C VAL A 36 25.48 4.39 -8.22
N MET A 37 26.01 3.29 -8.74
CA MET A 37 25.18 2.14 -9.14
C MET A 37 24.39 1.57 -7.97
N LEU A 38 25.02 1.42 -6.80
CA LEU A 38 24.36 0.93 -5.60
C LEU A 38 23.28 1.90 -5.10
N ALA A 39 23.54 3.20 -5.17
CA ALA A 39 22.56 4.23 -4.83
C ALA A 39 21.34 4.17 -5.77
N ILE A 40 21.55 4.04 -7.08
CA ILE A 40 20.47 3.90 -8.06
C ILE A 40 19.66 2.62 -7.78
N LEU A 41 20.32 1.51 -7.48
CA LEU A 41 19.64 0.24 -7.17
C LEU A 41 18.77 0.37 -5.92
N ASN A 42 19.27 0.99 -4.85
CA ASN A 42 18.50 1.21 -3.64
C ASN A 42 17.28 2.11 -3.89
N ILE A 43 17.43 3.17 -4.69
CA ILE A 43 16.32 4.04 -5.08
C ILE A 43 15.27 3.24 -5.87
N ALA A 44 15.69 2.40 -6.81
CA ALA A 44 14.79 1.55 -7.58
C ALA A 44 14.02 0.55 -6.71
N VAL A 45 14.68 -0.08 -5.73
CA VAL A 45 14.04 -1.00 -4.78
C VAL A 45 13.02 -0.26 -3.91
N LEU A 46 13.37 0.91 -3.37
CA LEU A 46 12.43 1.72 -2.59
C LEU A 46 11.21 2.13 -3.42
N GLY A 47 11.42 2.53 -4.68
CA GLY A 47 10.34 2.84 -5.61
C GLY A 47 9.42 1.65 -5.87
N SER A 48 10.00 0.46 -6.08
CA SER A 48 9.22 -0.77 -6.28
C SER A 48 8.38 -1.15 -5.07
N VAL A 49 8.93 -1.04 -3.85
CA VAL A 49 8.20 -1.36 -2.61
C VAL A 49 7.07 -0.37 -2.37
N ALA A 50 7.31 0.93 -2.60
CA ALA A 50 6.28 1.95 -2.48
C ALA A 50 5.11 1.68 -3.44
N ALA A 51 5.41 1.37 -4.70
CA ALA A 51 4.37 1.03 -5.68
C ALA A 51 3.56 -0.23 -5.29
N SER A 52 4.20 -1.26 -4.73
CA SER A 52 3.50 -2.46 -4.24
C SER A 52 2.54 -2.18 -3.07
N GLY A 53 2.84 -1.18 -2.24
CA GLY A 53 1.96 -0.75 -1.16
C GLY A 53 0.60 -0.27 -1.68
N ASP A 54 0.61 0.60 -2.68
CA ASP A 54 -0.61 1.17 -3.27
C ASP A 54 -1.48 0.10 -3.93
N GLU A 55 -0.86 -0.85 -4.65
CA GLU A 55 -1.58 -1.96 -5.29
C GLU A 55 -2.26 -2.86 -4.24
N SER A 56 -1.57 -3.15 -3.13
CA SER A 56 -2.13 -3.97 -2.05
C SER A 56 -3.35 -3.30 -1.40
N HIS A 57 -3.32 -1.98 -1.25
CA HIS A 57 -4.43 -1.21 -0.69
C HIS A 57 -5.65 -1.22 -1.62
N VAL A 58 -5.44 -1.02 -2.93
CA VAL A 58 -6.51 -1.14 -3.93
C VAL A 58 -7.08 -2.56 -3.96
N GLY A 59 -6.23 -3.58 -3.83
CA GLY A 59 -6.64 -4.98 -3.71
C GLY A 59 -7.56 -5.22 -2.49
N ALA A 60 -7.18 -4.70 -1.33
CA ALA A 60 -7.97 -4.81 -0.11
C ALA A 60 -9.35 -4.14 -0.26
N MET A 61 -9.41 -2.92 -0.80
CA MET A 61 -10.68 -2.22 -1.04
C MET A 61 -11.63 -2.98 -1.98
N ARG A 62 -11.09 -3.62 -3.01
CA ARG A 62 -11.88 -4.46 -3.93
C ARG A 62 -12.45 -5.68 -3.22
N LEU A 63 -11.66 -6.34 -2.37
CA LEU A 63 -12.12 -7.47 -1.57
C LEU A 63 -13.20 -7.04 -0.56
N GLU A 64 -13.03 -5.91 0.12
CA GLU A 64 -14.04 -5.33 1.01
C GLU A 64 -15.35 -5.07 0.28
N THR A 65 -15.29 -4.49 -0.92
CA THR A 65 -16.48 -4.22 -1.76
C THR A 65 -17.22 -5.51 -2.14
N ILE A 66 -16.49 -6.56 -2.56
CA ILE A 66 -17.09 -7.85 -2.91
C ILE A 66 -17.77 -8.49 -1.69
N ARG A 67 -17.12 -8.43 -0.53
CA ARG A 67 -17.67 -8.96 0.73
C ARG A 67 -18.92 -8.20 1.17
N ALA A 68 -18.91 -6.87 1.10
CA ALA A 68 -20.08 -6.05 1.40
C ALA A 68 -21.26 -6.37 0.45
N PHE A 69 -20.99 -6.61 -0.84
CA PHE A 69 -22.00 -7.04 -1.80
C PHE A 69 -22.57 -8.42 -1.46
N TYR A 70 -21.69 -9.39 -1.22
CA TYR A 70 -22.07 -10.75 -0.85
C TYR A 70 -22.90 -10.78 0.45
N ALA A 71 -22.54 -9.96 1.45
CA ALA A 71 -23.31 -9.84 2.68
C ALA A 71 -24.71 -9.27 2.41
N ALA A 72 -24.82 -8.18 1.66
CA ALA A 72 -26.11 -7.58 1.33
C ALA A 72 -27.03 -8.53 0.55
N GLU A 73 -26.47 -9.25 -0.43
CA GLU A 73 -27.19 -10.25 -1.22
C GLU A 73 -27.61 -11.45 -0.37
N SER A 74 -26.74 -11.93 0.51
CA SER A 74 -27.07 -13.02 1.44
C SER A 74 -28.21 -12.63 2.38
N GLY A 75 -28.19 -11.39 2.89
CA GLY A 75 -29.30 -10.82 3.66
C GLY A 75 -30.61 -10.83 2.86
N ALA A 76 -30.57 -10.39 1.60
CA ALA A 76 -31.75 -10.41 0.72
C ALA A 76 -32.30 -11.83 0.52
N VAL A 77 -31.44 -12.82 0.27
CA VAL A 77 -31.84 -14.22 0.13
C VAL A 77 -32.45 -14.76 1.42
N ILE A 78 -31.90 -14.43 2.58
CA ILE A 78 -32.45 -14.84 3.89
C ILE A 78 -33.85 -14.24 4.07
N THR A 79 -34.00 -12.94 3.87
CA THR A 79 -35.29 -12.25 3.98
C THR A 79 -36.33 -12.86 3.06
N VAL A 80 -36.02 -13.07 1.78
CA VAL A 80 -36.95 -13.68 0.82
C VAL A 80 -37.37 -15.07 1.30
N ARG A 81 -36.45 -15.89 1.81
CA ARG A 81 -36.77 -17.21 2.33
C ARG A 81 -37.66 -17.17 3.57
N LEU A 82 -37.38 -16.26 4.50
CA LEU A 82 -38.21 -16.08 5.70
C LEU A 82 -39.63 -15.65 5.32
N THR A 83 -39.76 -14.69 4.39
CA THR A 83 -41.06 -14.28 3.85
C THR A 83 -41.81 -15.45 3.21
N MET A 84 -41.15 -16.23 2.34
CA MET A 84 -41.77 -17.39 1.68
C MET A 84 -42.21 -18.48 2.66
N GLN A 85 -41.57 -18.58 3.82
CA GLN A 85 -41.90 -19.56 4.87
C GLN A 85 -42.89 -19.01 5.90
N GLY A 86 -43.31 -17.75 5.79
CA GLY A 86 -44.16 -17.08 6.79
C GLY A 86 -43.49 -16.98 8.17
N LEU A 87 -42.16 -16.95 8.21
CA LEU A 87 -41.38 -16.82 9.44
C LEU A 87 -41.21 -15.35 9.80
N GLU A 88 -40.91 -15.10 11.07
CA GLU A 88 -40.61 -13.76 11.57
C GLU A 88 -39.39 -13.18 10.85
N LEU A 89 -39.56 -11.95 10.34
CA LEU A 89 -38.47 -11.19 9.73
C LEU A 89 -37.62 -10.53 10.82
N PRO A 90 -36.31 -10.33 10.59
CA PRO A 90 -35.48 -9.52 11.48
C PRO A 90 -36.08 -8.12 11.69
N GLY A 91 -35.95 -7.60 12.90
CA GLY A 91 -36.38 -6.26 13.21
C GLY A 91 -35.51 -5.20 12.53
N PRO A 92 -36.04 -3.99 12.30
CA PRO A 92 -35.22 -2.86 11.88
C PRO A 92 -34.09 -2.59 12.88
N GLY A 93 -32.86 -2.48 12.40
CA GLY A 93 -31.63 -2.34 13.19
C GLY A 93 -30.97 -3.66 13.57
N ASP A 94 -31.60 -4.81 13.32
CA ASP A 94 -30.98 -6.10 13.58
C ASP A 94 -29.76 -6.30 12.68
N THR A 95 -28.74 -6.97 13.23
CA THR A 95 -27.50 -7.27 12.53
C THR A 95 -27.19 -8.76 12.53
N LEU A 96 -26.75 -9.27 11.38
CA LEU A 96 -26.25 -10.63 11.21
C LEU A 96 -24.78 -10.60 10.77
N GLU A 97 -23.93 -11.28 11.51
CA GLU A 97 -22.51 -11.44 11.18
C GLU A 97 -22.29 -12.62 10.22
N VAL A 98 -21.59 -12.37 9.11
CA VAL A 98 -21.28 -13.35 8.06
C VAL A 98 -19.77 -13.41 7.85
N SER A 99 -19.10 -14.18 8.69
CA SER A 99 -17.64 -14.39 8.69
C SER A 99 -16.81 -13.10 8.82
N TYR A 100 -16.63 -12.36 7.73
CA TYR A 100 -15.79 -11.16 7.63
C TYR A 100 -16.57 -9.92 7.17
N ALA A 101 -17.89 -9.99 7.22
CA ALA A 101 -18.82 -8.95 6.80
C ALA A 101 -20.06 -9.00 7.70
N SER A 102 -20.82 -7.92 7.75
CA SER A 102 -22.07 -7.85 8.49
C SER A 102 -23.21 -7.40 7.60
N VAL A 103 -24.42 -7.83 7.97
CA VAL A 103 -25.68 -7.48 7.35
C VAL A 103 -26.49 -6.72 8.37
N GLU A 104 -27.01 -5.56 8.03
CA GLU A 104 -27.90 -4.76 8.86
C GLU A 104 -29.23 -4.57 8.13
N PHE A 105 -30.33 -4.79 8.84
CA PHE A 105 -31.67 -4.62 8.32
C PHE A 105 -32.17 -3.22 8.63
N GLU A 106 -31.93 -2.25 7.75
CA GLU A 106 -32.27 -0.84 8.00
C GLU A 106 -33.79 -0.60 8.04
N GLN A 107 -34.52 -1.27 7.15
CA GLN A 107 -35.98 -1.13 7.04
C GLN A 107 -36.56 -2.50 6.74
N VAL A 108 -37.54 -2.93 7.53
CA VAL A 108 -38.26 -4.19 7.34
C VAL A 108 -39.74 -3.93 7.66
N PRO A 109 -40.70 -4.23 6.76
CA PRO A 109 -42.11 -4.16 7.07
C PRO A 109 -42.47 -5.25 8.10
N ALA A 110 -43.63 -5.11 8.74
CA ALA A 110 -44.09 -6.17 9.64
C ALA A 110 -44.28 -7.48 8.87
N THR A 111 -44.03 -8.62 9.53
CA THR A 111 -44.20 -9.94 8.94
C THR A 111 -45.59 -10.09 8.30
N GLY A 112 -45.63 -10.48 7.03
CA GLY A 112 -46.87 -10.64 6.26
C GLY A 112 -47.42 -9.36 5.63
N GLN A 113 -46.76 -8.21 5.78
CA GLN A 113 -47.11 -6.98 5.07
C GLN A 113 -46.25 -6.77 3.83
N ALA A 114 -46.87 -6.23 2.77
CA ALA A 114 -46.15 -5.73 1.62
C ALA A 114 -45.28 -4.52 1.99
N GLY A 115 -44.14 -4.38 1.34
CA GLY A 115 -43.25 -3.25 1.55
C GLY A 115 -41.81 -3.47 1.09
N ASP A 116 -41.01 -2.41 1.25
CA ASP A 116 -39.59 -2.45 0.94
C ASP A 116 -38.78 -2.91 2.14
N ILE A 117 -37.92 -3.90 1.89
CA ILE A 117 -36.90 -4.36 2.82
C ILE A 117 -35.56 -3.79 2.37
N VAL A 118 -34.94 -2.99 3.23
CA VAL A 118 -33.64 -2.38 2.98
C VAL A 118 -32.58 -3.07 3.81
N ILE A 119 -31.56 -3.57 3.12
CA ILE A 119 -30.50 -4.38 3.68
C ILE A 119 -29.17 -3.71 3.37
N ILE A 120 -28.33 -3.58 4.39
CA ILE A 120 -27.01 -2.98 4.30
C ILE A 120 -25.97 -4.05 4.57
N GLY A 121 -25.21 -4.44 3.55
CA GLY A 121 -24.00 -5.24 3.73
C GLY A 121 -22.79 -4.36 3.98
N ARG A 122 -21.96 -4.71 4.96
CA ARG A 122 -20.76 -3.96 5.35
C ARG A 122 -19.54 -4.90 5.45
N SER A 123 -18.39 -4.43 5.02
CA SER A 123 -17.11 -5.11 5.22
C SER A 123 -15.99 -4.07 5.25
N GLY A 124 -15.35 -3.89 6.41
CA GLY A 124 -14.32 -2.86 6.59
C GLY A 124 -14.89 -1.47 6.33
N THR A 125 -14.36 -0.78 5.33
CA THR A 125 -14.83 0.55 4.91
C THR A 125 -15.88 0.51 3.81
N ALA A 126 -16.10 -0.65 3.19
CA ALA A 126 -17.07 -0.80 2.11
C ALA A 126 -18.48 -1.06 2.64
N GLN A 127 -19.47 -0.45 1.98
CA GLN A 127 -20.88 -0.62 2.28
C GLN A 127 -21.69 -0.79 0.98
N ARG A 128 -22.67 -1.70 1.01
CA ARG A 128 -23.63 -1.89 -0.08
C ARG A 128 -25.04 -1.93 0.45
N ARG A 129 -25.93 -1.14 -0.17
CA ARG A 129 -27.37 -1.13 0.11
C ARG A 129 -28.11 -1.90 -0.98
N VAL A 130 -28.96 -2.83 -0.56
CA VAL A 130 -29.89 -3.59 -1.41
C VAL A 130 -31.30 -3.31 -0.92
N ARG A 131 -32.22 -3.13 -1.87
CA ARG A 131 -33.66 -3.00 -1.60
C ARG A 131 -34.36 -4.19 -2.25
N VAL A 132 -35.18 -4.88 -1.47
CA VAL A 132 -36.06 -5.95 -1.93
C VAL A 132 -37.49 -5.49 -1.70
N THR A 133 -38.29 -5.44 -2.75
CA THR A 133 -39.72 -5.15 -2.62
C THR A 133 -40.45 -6.47 -2.45
N VAL A 134 -41.25 -6.58 -1.40
CA VAL A 134 -42.10 -7.72 -1.10
C VAL A 134 -43.54 -7.31 -1.38
N ASP A 135 -44.18 -8.04 -2.28
CA ASP A 135 -45.62 -7.89 -2.54
C ASP A 135 -46.44 -8.71 -1.54
N GLU A 136 -47.71 -8.34 -1.39
CA GLU A 136 -48.65 -9.07 -0.52
C GLU A 136 -48.78 -10.52 -1.03
N PRO A 137 -48.65 -11.54 -0.16
CA PRO A 137 -48.66 -12.95 -0.57
C PRO A 137 -50.00 -13.43 -1.15
#